data_AF-A0A527HD23-F1
#
_entry.id   AF-A0A527HD23-F1
#
_cell.length_a   1.000
_cell.length_b   1.000
_cell.length_c   1.000
_cell.angle_alpha   90.00
_cell.angle_beta   90.00
_cell.angle_gamma   90.00
#
_symmetry.space_group_name_H-M   'P 1'
#
loop_
_entity.id
_entity.type
_entity.pdbx_description
1 polymer ?
#
loop_
_entity_poly.entity_id
_entity_poly.type
_entity_poly.pdbx_seq_one_letter_code
_entity_poly.pdbx_strand_id
1 'polypeptide(L)'
;MAEFKKPEISEMRPKITVIGVGGGGGNAVNNMIAEQLQGTEFIAANTDAQALTMSKATRLIQLGAHVTEGLGAGSLPEIGRAAAEESLDEIMDHLAGTHMCFVTAGMGGGTGTGAAPIIAQAARKAGILTVGVVT
;
A
#
# COMPACT_ATOMS: atom_id res chain seq x y z
N MET A 1 17.58 -49.29 10.82
CA MET A 1 16.57 -48.28 10.41
C MET A 1 17.29 -46.96 10.26
N ALA A 2 17.27 -46.34 9.09
CA ALA A 2 17.92 -45.04 8.88
C ALA A 2 16.99 -43.93 9.39
N GLU A 3 17.50 -43.12 10.31
CA GLU A 3 16.78 -41.98 10.88
C GLU A 3 16.73 -40.85 9.84
N PHE A 4 15.54 -40.57 9.30
CA PHE A 4 15.32 -39.43 8.41
C PHE A 4 15.36 -38.15 9.23
N LYS A 5 16.51 -37.45 9.21
CA LYS A 5 16.63 -36.11 9.76
C LYS A 5 15.87 -35.14 8.85
N LYS A 6 14.79 -34.53 9.35
CA LYS A 6 14.07 -33.48 8.62
C LYS A 6 15.08 -32.39 8.23
N PRO A 7 15.05 -31.89 6.98
CA PRO A 7 15.92 -30.78 6.60
C PRO A 7 15.65 -29.59 7.51
N GLU A 8 16.72 -28.95 7.99
CA GLU A 8 16.63 -27.66 8.67
C GLU A 8 16.15 -26.63 7.64
N ILE A 9 14.85 -26.33 7.68
CA ILE A 9 14.28 -25.24 6.91
C ILE A 9 14.65 -23.96 7.64
N SER A 10 15.52 -23.14 7.05
CA SER A 10 15.70 -21.76 7.50
C SER A 10 14.35 -21.06 7.44
N GLU A 11 13.79 -20.66 8.59
CA GLU A 11 12.55 -19.87 8.65
C GLU A 11 12.81 -18.46 8.08
N MET A 12 12.82 -18.35 6.75
CA MET A 12 12.82 -17.05 6.10
C MET A 12 11.40 -16.48 6.22
N ARG A 13 11.19 -15.55 7.15
CA ARG A 13 9.89 -14.86 7.28
C ARG A 13 9.72 -13.89 6.11
N PRO A 14 8.72 -14.06 5.24
CA PRO A 14 8.50 -13.15 4.13
C PRO A 14 8.16 -11.76 4.69
N LYS A 15 8.78 -10.72 4.12
CA LYS A 15 8.40 -9.32 4.39
C LYS A 15 7.09 -9.01 3.69
N ILE A 16 6.04 -8.81 4.47
CA ILE A 16 4.69 -8.48 4.00
C ILE A 16 4.45 -6.99 4.24
N THR A 17 3.95 -6.31 3.22
CA THR A 17 3.60 -4.88 3.30
C THR A 17 2.15 -4.69 2.89
N VAL A 18 1.40 -3.91 3.66
CA VAL A 18 0.04 -3.50 3.34
C VAL A 18 0.06 -2.01 3.01
N ILE A 19 -0.35 -1.66 1.79
CA ILE A 19 -0.51 -0.27 1.36
C ILE A 19 -1.99 0.09 1.27
N GLY A 20 -2.42 0.98 2.15
CA GLY A 20 -3.76 1.54 2.18
C GLY A 20 -3.85 2.78 1.31
N VAL A 21 -4.67 2.73 0.26
CA VAL A 21 -4.76 3.77 -0.76
C VAL A 21 -6.08 4.56 -0.63
N GLY A 22 -5.96 5.88 -0.54
CA GLY A 22 -7.10 6.79 -0.33
C GLY A 22 -7.74 6.64 1.06
N GLY A 23 -8.88 7.31 1.27
CA GLY A 23 -9.55 7.34 2.58
C GLY A 23 -9.98 5.96 3.09
N GLY A 24 -10.64 5.15 2.25
CA GLY A 24 -11.08 3.80 2.63
C GLY A 24 -9.93 2.86 2.95
N GLY A 25 -8.88 2.85 2.11
CA GLY A 25 -7.67 2.04 2.35
C GLY A 25 -6.90 2.49 3.58
N GLY A 26 -6.76 3.81 3.79
CA GLY A 26 -6.15 4.38 4.99
C GLY A 26 -6.90 4.01 6.27
N ASN A 27 -8.23 4.03 6.26
CA ASN A 27 -9.04 3.60 7.39
C ASN A 27 -8.87 2.10 7.69
N ALA A 28 -8.81 1.25 6.66
CA ALA A 28 -8.54 -0.17 6.83
C ALA A 28 -7.17 -0.42 7.48
N VAL A 29 -6.12 0.30 7.03
CA VAL A 29 -4.78 0.26 7.64
C VAL A 29 -4.81 0.70 9.10
N ASN A 30 -5.49 1.80 9.42
CA ASN A 30 -5.62 2.28 10.80
C ASN A 30 -6.28 1.23 11.71
N ASN A 31 -7.26 0.49 11.20
CA ASN A 31 -7.91 -0.59 11.94
C ASN A 31 -6.95 -1.77 12.14
N MET A 32 -6.24 -2.21 11.10
CA MET A 32 -5.24 -3.29 11.23
C MET A 32 -4.15 -2.98 12.25
N ILE A 33 -3.71 -1.72 12.32
CA ILE A 33 -2.73 -1.26 13.32
C ILE A 33 -3.35 -1.24 14.72
N ALA A 34 -4.58 -0.76 14.85
CA ALA A 34 -5.28 -0.73 16.15
C ALA A 34 -5.51 -2.12 16.72
N GLU A 35 -5.80 -3.10 15.86
CA GLU A 35 -5.94 -4.52 16.20
C GLU A 35 -4.58 -5.24 16.37
N GLN A 36 -3.47 -4.50 16.28
CA GLN A 36 -2.10 -4.99 16.52
C GLN A 36 -1.71 -6.16 15.60
N LEU A 37 -2.13 -6.12 14.33
CA LEU A 37 -1.73 -7.13 13.35
C LEU A 37 -0.20 -7.19 13.22
N GLN A 38 0.36 -8.38 13.47
CA GLN A 38 1.80 -8.60 13.53
C GLN A 38 2.36 -9.10 12.19
N GLY A 39 3.66 -8.87 11.97
CA GLY A 39 4.39 -9.39 10.81
C GLY A 39 4.12 -8.64 9.50
N THR A 40 3.44 -7.50 9.58
CA THR A 40 3.10 -6.66 8.43
C THR A 40 3.61 -5.24 8.62
N GLU A 41 4.24 -4.69 7.59
CA GLU A 41 4.51 -3.26 7.50
C GLU A 41 3.31 -2.53 6.90
N PHE A 42 3.00 -1.35 7.42
CA PHE A 42 1.87 -0.55 6.95
C PHE A 42 2.33 0.73 6.29
N ILE A 43 1.75 1.00 5.11
CA ILE A 43 1.92 2.24 4.36
C ILE A 43 0.53 2.85 4.17
N ALA A 44 0.38 4.15 4.39
CA ALA A 44 -0.79 4.91 3.96
C ALA A 44 -0.41 5.83 2.79
N ALA A 45 -1.13 5.73 1.69
CA ALA A 45 -0.90 6.52 0.48
C ALA A 45 -2.18 7.29 0.14
N ASN A 46 -2.12 8.62 0.13
CA ASN A 46 -3.29 9.44 -0.14
C ASN A 46 -2.90 10.77 -0.80
N THR A 47 -3.79 11.33 -1.61
CA THR A 47 -3.65 12.67 -2.20
C THR A 47 -4.06 13.78 -1.23
N ASP A 48 -4.86 13.43 -0.22
CA ASP A 48 -5.32 14.36 0.82
C ASP A 48 -4.33 14.34 1.99
N ALA A 49 -3.64 15.47 2.18
CA ALA A 49 -2.64 15.62 3.24
C ALA A 49 -3.26 15.59 4.65
N GLN A 50 -4.47 16.11 4.81
CA GLN A 50 -5.17 16.07 6.09
C GLN A 50 -5.55 14.64 6.47
N ALA A 51 -5.95 13.82 5.51
CA ALA A 51 -6.20 12.41 5.76
C ALA A 51 -4.92 11.64 6.18
N LEU A 52 -3.75 12.03 5.65
CA LEU A 52 -2.47 11.42 6.04
C LEU A 52 -2.03 11.77 7.45
N THR A 53 -2.26 13.01 7.92
CA THR A 53 -1.90 13.39 9.31
C THR A 53 -2.68 12.60 10.36
N MET A 54 -3.84 12.06 9.99
CA MET A 54 -4.68 11.21 10.84
C MET A 54 -4.32 9.71 10.75
N SER A 55 -3.35 9.33 9.91
CA SER A 55 -2.94 7.94 9.76
C SER A 55 -2.13 7.45 10.97
N LYS A 56 -2.32 6.18 11.33
CA LYS A 56 -1.51 5.47 12.32
C LYS A 56 -0.32 4.74 11.71
N ALA A 57 -0.23 4.69 10.38
CA ALA A 57 0.89 4.06 9.69
C ALA A 57 2.17 4.86 9.92
N THR A 58 3.30 4.16 10.09
CA THR A 58 4.61 4.81 10.26
C THR A 58 5.19 5.33 8.94
N ARG A 59 4.66 4.85 7.82
CA ARG A 59 5.12 5.17 6.47
C ARG A 59 3.97 5.81 5.72
N LEU A 60 4.14 7.08 5.36
CA LEU A 60 3.12 7.90 4.70
C LEU A 60 3.65 8.33 3.35
N ILE A 61 2.77 8.31 2.34
CA ILE A 61 3.08 8.78 0.98
C ILE A 61 1.99 9.76 0.57
N GLN A 62 2.38 11.01 0.32
CA GLN A 62 1.49 12.00 -0.26
C GLN A 62 1.52 11.87 -1.78
N LEU A 63 0.44 11.30 -2.33
CA LEU A 63 0.32 11.07 -3.76
C LEU A 63 0.07 12.39 -4.49
N GLY A 64 0.81 12.63 -5.57
CA GLY A 64 0.56 13.76 -6.46
C GLY A 64 0.60 15.11 -5.76
N ALA A 65 1.66 15.38 -4.99
CA ALA A 65 1.82 16.64 -4.26
C ALA A 65 1.74 17.85 -5.20
N HIS A 66 2.17 17.70 -6.46
CA HIS A 66 2.09 18.76 -7.46
C HIS A 66 0.73 18.79 -8.16
N VAL A 67 0.16 17.62 -8.48
CA VAL A 67 -1.16 17.52 -9.16
C VAL A 67 -2.32 18.01 -8.27
N THR A 68 -2.25 17.77 -6.96
CA THR A 68 -3.38 17.99 -6.05
C THR A 68 -3.13 19.06 -5.00
N GLU A 69 -1.89 19.52 -4.84
CA GLU A 69 -1.46 20.44 -3.77
C GLU A 69 -1.84 19.92 -2.35
N GLY A 70 -2.03 18.61 -2.21
CA GLY A 70 -2.47 17.99 -0.95
C GLY A 70 -3.96 18.12 -0.63
N LEU A 71 -4.78 18.64 -1.54
CA LEU A 71 -6.21 18.87 -1.35
C LEU A 71 -7.09 17.66 -1.69
N GLY A 72 -6.49 16.59 -2.22
CA GLY A 72 -7.19 15.37 -2.60
C GLY A 72 -7.61 15.31 -4.07
N ALA A 73 -8.07 14.14 -4.50
CA ALA A 73 -8.43 13.86 -5.90
C ALA A 73 -9.88 14.24 -6.26
N GLY A 74 -10.66 14.84 -5.36
CA GLY A 74 -12.02 15.32 -5.67
C GLY A 74 -13.00 14.28 -6.22
N SER A 75 -12.86 13.01 -5.82
CA SER A 75 -13.63 11.86 -6.37
C SER A 75 -13.40 11.56 -7.85
N LEU A 76 -12.33 12.09 -8.43
CA LEU A 76 -11.95 11.89 -9.84
C LEU A 76 -10.84 10.83 -9.95
N PRO A 77 -11.12 9.62 -10.47
CA PRO A 77 -10.14 8.55 -10.56
C PRO A 77 -8.93 8.87 -11.45
N GLU A 78 -9.12 9.69 -12.48
CA GLU A 78 -8.03 10.16 -13.35
C GLU A 78 -7.02 11.01 -12.60
N ILE A 79 -7.46 11.84 -11.64
CA ILE A 79 -6.56 12.61 -10.77
C ILE A 79 -5.81 11.65 -9.84
N GLY A 80 -6.51 10.69 -9.24
CA GLY A 80 -5.88 9.66 -8.40
C GLY A 80 -4.83 8.84 -9.16
N ARG A 81 -5.09 8.52 -10.43
CA ARG A 81 -4.12 7.85 -11.32
C ARG A 81 -2.89 8.71 -11.56
N ALA A 82 -3.08 9.95 -12.02
CA ALA A 82 -1.98 10.88 -12.31
C ALA A 82 -1.11 11.12 -11.06
N ALA A 83 -1.74 11.26 -9.89
CA ALA A 83 -1.05 11.41 -8.62
C ALA A 83 -0.18 10.19 -8.25
N ALA A 84 -0.66 8.97 -8.54
CA ALA A 84 0.13 7.76 -8.30
C ALA A 84 1.27 7.58 -9.30
N GLU A 85 1.08 8.01 -10.55
CA GLU A 85 2.13 8.01 -11.58
C GLU A 85 3.23 9.03 -11.24
N GLU A 86 2.87 10.21 -10.72
CA GLU A 86 3.82 11.22 -10.23
C GLU A 86 4.66 10.67 -9.07
N SER A 87 4.03 10.02 -8.09
CA SER A 87 4.69 9.51 -6.88
C SER A 87 5.25 8.09 -7.02
N LEU A 88 5.39 7.57 -8.24
CA LEU A 88 5.70 6.15 -8.46
C LEU A 88 7.05 5.74 -7.87
N ASP A 89 8.06 6.60 -8.00
CA ASP A 89 9.41 6.33 -7.47
C ASP A 89 9.38 6.22 -5.94
N GLU A 90 8.70 7.15 -5.26
CA GLU A 90 8.52 7.12 -3.80
C GLU A 90 7.74 5.86 -3.35
N ILE A 91 6.68 5.49 -4.07
CA ILE A 91 5.94 4.24 -3.82
C ILE A 91 6.88 3.04 -3.89
N MET A 92 7.73 2.97 -4.91
CA MET A 92 8.63 1.84 -5.11
C MET A 92 9.77 1.80 -4.10
N ASP A 93 10.32 2.95 -3.71
CA ASP A 93 11.27 3.06 -2.59
C ASP A 93 10.63 2.53 -1.32
N HIS A 94 9.34 2.82 -1.11
CA HIS A 94 8.63 2.28 0.03
C HIS A 94 8.36 0.76 -0.06
N LEU A 95 8.22 0.20 -1.25
CA LEU A 95 8.02 -1.24 -1.45
C LEU A 95 9.34 -2.03 -1.57
N ALA A 96 10.49 -1.36 -1.43
CA ALA A 96 11.80 -2.00 -1.55
C ALA A 96 11.99 -3.13 -0.52
N GLY A 97 12.32 -4.33 -1.00
CA GLY A 97 12.52 -5.52 -0.17
C GLY A 97 11.23 -6.20 0.31
N THR A 98 10.05 -5.71 -0.08
CA THR A 98 8.77 -6.39 0.14
C THR A 98 8.70 -7.64 -0.73
N HIS A 99 8.32 -8.78 -0.12
CA HIS A 99 8.09 -10.03 -0.86
C HIS A 99 6.62 -10.17 -1.28
N MET A 100 5.71 -9.66 -0.44
CA MET A 100 4.27 -9.69 -0.68
C MET A 100 3.64 -8.34 -0.34
N CYS A 101 2.89 -7.78 -1.27
CA CYS A 101 2.20 -6.50 -1.12
C CYS A 101 0.68 -6.70 -1.18
N PHE A 102 -0.02 -6.26 -0.14
CA PHE A 102 -1.47 -6.13 -0.14
C PHE A 102 -1.85 -4.68 -0.46
N VAL A 103 -2.50 -4.45 -1.59
CA VAL A 103 -3.05 -3.15 -1.95
C VAL A 103 -4.51 -3.11 -1.50
N THR A 104 -4.82 -2.27 -0.51
CA THR A 104 -6.18 -2.12 0.01
C THR A 104 -6.74 -0.73 -0.28
N ALA A 105 -7.97 -0.69 -0.77
CA ALA A 105 -8.65 0.54 -1.14
C ALA A 105 -10.17 0.37 -1.05
N GLY A 106 -10.87 1.46 -0.73
CA GLY A 106 -12.30 1.57 -1.01
C GLY A 106 -12.50 2.12 -2.42
N MET A 107 -13.23 1.40 -3.27
CA MET A 107 -13.52 1.80 -4.63
C MET A 107 -14.67 2.82 -4.68
N GLY A 108 -14.79 3.52 -5.80
CA GLY A 108 -15.82 4.54 -6.05
C GLY A 108 -15.39 5.98 -5.74
N GLY A 109 -14.35 6.18 -4.93
CA GLY A 109 -13.70 7.49 -4.74
C GLY A 109 -12.67 7.81 -5.83
N GLY A 110 -11.96 8.94 -5.72
CA GLY A 110 -10.95 9.37 -6.69
C GLY A 110 -9.60 8.68 -6.47
N THR A 111 -9.00 8.90 -5.29
CA THR A 111 -7.66 8.41 -4.96
C THR A 111 -7.59 6.89 -4.99
N GLY A 112 -8.45 6.19 -4.23
CA GLY A 112 -8.43 4.72 -4.15
C GLY A 112 -8.60 4.07 -5.52
N THR A 113 -9.65 4.45 -6.25
CA THR A 113 -9.97 3.91 -7.58
C THR A 113 -8.87 4.18 -8.61
N GLY A 114 -8.28 5.38 -8.58
CA GLY A 114 -7.27 5.81 -9.54
C GLY A 114 -5.88 5.25 -9.27
N ALA A 115 -5.44 5.34 -8.01
CA ALA A 115 -4.07 5.05 -7.60
C ALA A 115 -3.82 3.55 -7.34
N ALA A 116 -4.80 2.82 -6.77
CA ALA A 116 -4.59 1.42 -6.39
C ALA A 116 -4.18 0.51 -7.57
N PRO A 117 -4.78 0.63 -8.78
CA PRO A 117 -4.35 -0.14 -9.94
C PRO A 117 -2.92 0.18 -10.40
N ILE A 118 -2.48 1.44 -10.29
CA ILE A 118 -1.12 1.88 -10.65
C ILE A 118 -0.10 1.27 -9.71
N ILE A 119 -0.34 1.39 -8.39
CA ILE A 119 0.49 0.82 -7.33
C ILE A 119 0.58 -0.71 -7.50
N ALA A 120 -0.55 -1.39 -7.69
CA ALA A 120 -0.59 -2.84 -7.85
C ALA A 120 0.16 -3.29 -9.12
N GLN A 121 0.03 -2.55 -10.22
CA GLN A 121 0.75 -2.86 -11.45
C GLN A 121 2.27 -2.70 -11.28
N ALA A 122 2.71 -1.63 -10.60
CA ALA A 122 4.12 -1.37 -10.36
C ALA A 122 4.76 -2.42 -9.43
N ALA A 123 4.10 -2.74 -8.32
CA ALA A 123 4.53 -3.80 -7.40
C ALA A 123 4.66 -5.15 -8.13
N ARG A 124 3.67 -5.51 -8.95
CA ARG A 124 3.71 -6.73 -9.76
C ARG A 124 4.85 -6.73 -10.77
N LYS A 125 5.09 -5.60 -11.47
CA LYS A 125 6.20 -5.45 -12.42
C LYS A 125 7.57 -5.59 -11.74
N ALA A 126 7.67 -5.20 -10.47
CA ALA A 126 8.87 -5.36 -9.65
C ALA A 126 9.05 -6.78 -9.07
N GLY A 127 8.18 -7.74 -9.41
CA GLY A 127 8.28 -9.12 -8.94
C GLY A 127 7.71 -9.38 -7.54
N ILE A 128 6.99 -8.41 -6.97
CA ILE A 128 6.34 -8.56 -5.65
C ILE A 128 5.03 -9.35 -5.82
N LEU A 129 4.82 -10.36 -4.97
CA LEU A 129 3.52 -11.04 -4.91
C LEU A 129 2.44 -10.04 -4.50
N THR A 130 1.58 -9.67 -5.43
CA THR A 130 0.65 -8.54 -5.23
C THR A 130 -0.79 -9.03 -5.15
N VAL A 131 -1.49 -8.66 -4.07
CA VAL A 131 -2.89 -9.00 -3.82
C VAL A 131 -3.70 -7.72 -3.64
N GLY A 132 -4.80 -7.58 -4.39
CA GLY A 132 -5.76 -6.49 -4.20
C GLY A 132 -6.89 -6.91 -3.25
N VAL A 133 -7.16 -6.10 -2.23
CA VAL A 133 -8.28 -6.29 -1.29
C VAL A 133 -9.12 -5.02 -1.27
N VAL A 134 -10.22 -5.03 -2.01
CA VAL A 134 -11.04 -3.83 -2.27
C VAL A 134 -12.51 -4.06 -1.94
N THR A 135 -13.21 -2.98 -1.64
CA THR A 135 -14.67 -2.92 -1.41
C THR A 135 -15.32 -1.93 -2.35
#